data_AF-A0A481C740-F1
#
_entry.id   AF-A0A481C740-F1
#
_cell.length_a   1.000
_cell.length_b   1.000
_cell.length_c   1.000
_cell.angle_alpha   90.00
_cell.angle_beta   90.00
_cell.angle_gamma   90.00
#
_symmetry.space_group_name_H-M   'P 1'
#
loop_
_entity.id
_entity.type
_entity.pdbx_description
1 polymer ?
#
loop_
_entity_poly.entity_id
_entity_poly.type
_entity_poly.pdbx_seq_one_letter_code
_entity_poly.pdbx_strand_id
1 'polypeptide(L)'
;MASSSDSEDDSFMAVDQEETVLEGTMEQDEEPHPVLEAEETRHNRSMSELPEEVLEYILSFLSPYQEHKTAALVCKQWYRLIKGVAHQCYHGFIKAVQEGNIQWESRTYPYPGTPITQRFSHSACYYDANQSMYVFGGCTQSSCNAAFNDLWRLDLNSKEWIRPLASGSYPSPKAGATLVVYKDLLVLFGGWTRPSPYPLHQPERFFDEIHTYSPSKNWWNCIVTTHGPPPMAGHSSCVIDDKMIVFGGSLGSRQMSNDVWVLDLEQWAWSKPNISGPSPHPRGGQSQVLRN
;
A
#
# COMPACT_ATOMS: atom_id res chain seq x y z
N MET A 1 -13.78 -43.49 49.87
CA MET A 1 -12.50 -43.63 50.60
C MET A 1 -11.64 -42.46 50.13
N ALA A 2 -11.65 -41.34 50.84
CA ALA A 2 -10.79 -41.03 52.00
C ALA A 2 -9.31 -40.92 51.57
N SER A 3 -8.52 -39.91 51.89
CA SER A 3 -8.60 -38.72 52.77
C SER A 3 -7.24 -37.98 52.63
N SER A 4 -7.19 -36.63 52.61
CA SER A 4 -6.56 -35.71 53.61
C SER A 4 -5.06 -35.97 53.92
N SER A 5 -4.16 -35.02 54.19
CA SER A 5 -4.20 -33.78 55.00
C SER A 5 -2.79 -33.13 54.94
N ASP A 6 -2.66 -31.80 54.79
CA ASP A 6 -2.25 -30.79 55.82
C ASP A 6 -0.73 -30.76 56.15
N SER A 7 -0.07 -29.68 56.58
CA SER A 7 -0.27 -28.21 56.67
C SER A 7 1.02 -27.59 57.28
N GLU A 8 1.21 -26.26 57.12
CA GLU A 8 1.77 -25.26 58.09
C GLU A 8 3.27 -25.28 58.49
N ASP A 9 4.02 -24.18 58.28
CA ASP A 9 4.39 -23.04 59.18
C ASP A 9 5.82 -23.26 59.75
N ASP A 10 6.65 -22.31 60.21
CA ASP A 10 6.51 -20.90 60.58
C ASP A 10 7.92 -20.23 60.63
N SER A 11 7.90 -18.90 60.75
CA SER A 11 8.99 -17.96 61.04
C SER A 11 9.75 -18.20 62.37
N PHE A 12 11.05 -17.84 62.46
CA PHE A 12 11.58 -17.12 63.65
C PHE A 12 12.96 -16.44 63.45
N MET A 13 13.15 -15.39 64.25
CA MET A 13 14.17 -14.33 64.28
C MET A 13 15.43 -14.59 65.13
N ALA A 14 16.42 -13.72 64.89
CA ALA A 14 17.39 -13.08 65.81
C ALA A 14 18.53 -13.91 66.44
N VAL A 15 19.75 -13.33 66.47
CA VAL A 15 20.52 -12.96 67.69
C VAL A 15 21.60 -11.91 67.32
N ASP A 16 21.67 -10.85 68.12
CA ASP A 16 22.63 -9.73 68.15
C ASP A 16 24.03 -10.10 68.69
N GLN A 17 25.04 -9.23 68.46
CA GLN A 17 26.03 -8.88 69.50
C GLN A 17 26.79 -7.56 69.18
N GLU A 18 26.44 -6.52 69.96
CA GLU A 18 27.27 -5.52 70.70
C GLU A 18 28.65 -5.08 70.16
N GLU A 19 28.82 -3.80 69.79
CA GLU A 19 29.33 -2.63 70.56
C GLU A 19 30.88 -2.45 70.54
N THR A 20 31.37 -1.31 70.01
CA THR A 20 32.15 -0.28 70.74
C THR A 20 32.81 0.76 69.79
N VAL A 21 32.83 1.99 70.29
CA VAL A 21 33.25 3.27 69.66
C VAL A 21 34.78 3.39 69.57
N LEU A 22 35.32 4.02 68.52
CA LEU A 22 36.59 4.76 68.55
C LEU A 22 36.60 5.88 67.48
N GLU A 23 36.58 7.14 67.92
CA GLU A 23 36.97 8.32 67.15
C GLU A 23 38.50 8.33 66.91
N GLY A 24 38.91 8.73 65.71
CA GLY A 24 40.31 8.99 65.36
C GLY A 24 40.41 9.97 64.19
N THR A 25 40.79 11.21 64.50
CA THR A 25 41.13 12.30 63.58
C THR A 25 42.40 12.01 62.77
N MET A 26 42.42 12.30 61.47
CA MET A 26 43.62 12.70 60.73
C MET A 26 43.24 13.60 59.54
N GLU A 27 43.77 14.83 59.56
CA GLU A 27 43.74 15.81 58.48
C GLU A 27 44.60 15.35 57.29
N GLN A 28 44.11 15.54 56.06
CA GLN A 28 44.94 15.64 54.86
C GLN A 28 44.40 16.76 53.97
N ASP A 29 45.28 17.73 53.70
CA ASP A 29 45.11 18.87 52.81
C ASP A 29 44.84 18.43 51.36
N GLU A 30 43.75 18.94 50.76
CA GLU A 30 43.59 18.97 49.29
C GLU A 30 43.53 20.43 48.82
N GLU A 31 44.45 20.79 47.92
CA GLU A 31 44.50 22.09 47.24
C GLU A 31 43.27 22.34 46.35
N PRO A 32 42.86 23.60 46.14
CA PRO A 32 41.72 23.91 45.30
C PRO A 32 42.08 23.77 43.81
N HIS A 33 41.53 22.75 43.16
CA HIS A 33 41.49 22.67 41.70
C HIS A 33 40.71 23.86 41.12
N PRO A 34 41.25 24.62 40.14
CA PRO A 34 40.51 25.68 39.50
C PRO A 34 39.41 25.07 38.62
N VAL A 35 38.16 25.33 38.99
CA VAL A 35 37.00 25.06 38.13
C VAL A 35 37.12 25.98 36.92
N LEU A 36 37.62 25.44 35.81
CA LEU A 36 37.49 26.08 34.50
C LEU A 36 36.01 25.98 34.12
N GLU A 37 35.25 27.04 34.40
CA GLU A 37 33.98 27.30 33.74
C GLU A 37 34.25 27.52 32.25
N ALA A 38 34.27 26.43 31.50
CA ALA A 38 34.08 26.49 30.06
C ALA A 38 32.62 26.89 29.83
N GLU A 39 32.39 28.20 29.62
CA GLU A 39 31.18 28.66 28.96
C GLU A 39 31.16 28.09 27.53
N GLU A 40 30.73 26.84 27.38
CA GLU A 40 30.22 26.34 26.12
C GLU A 40 28.93 27.13 25.84
N THR A 41 29.10 28.26 25.17
CA THR A 41 28.00 28.92 24.46
C THR A 41 27.47 27.91 23.46
N ARG A 42 26.45 27.13 23.86
CA ARG A 42 25.59 26.36 22.97
C ARG A 42 24.98 27.35 22.00
N HIS A 43 25.70 27.60 20.91
CA HIS A 43 25.15 28.26 19.73
C HIS A 43 24.04 27.33 19.27
N ASN A 44 22.80 27.71 19.58
CA ASN A 44 21.59 27.05 19.13
C ASN A 44 21.51 27.28 17.61
N ARG A 45 22.32 26.56 16.84
CA ARG A 45 22.31 26.62 15.38
C ARG A 45 20.94 26.17 14.92
N SER A 46 20.17 27.10 14.37
CA SER A 46 18.86 26.79 13.82
C SER A 46 19.03 26.13 12.46
N MET A 47 18.19 25.14 12.16
CA MET A 47 18.15 24.48 10.84
C MET A 47 17.95 25.48 9.69
N SER A 48 17.39 26.67 9.96
CA SER A 48 17.24 27.76 8.99
C SER A 48 18.55 28.44 8.58
N GLU A 49 19.66 28.18 9.27
CA GLU A 49 20.98 28.77 9.00
C GLU A 49 21.82 27.91 8.04
N LEU A 50 21.33 26.72 7.66
CA LEU A 50 22.00 25.85 6.70
C LEU A 50 21.90 26.42 5.27
N PRO A 51 22.93 26.21 4.43
CA PRO A 51 22.86 26.53 3.00
C PRO A 51 21.69 25.81 2.31
N GLU A 52 21.13 26.44 1.28
CA GLU A 52 19.97 25.89 0.57
C GLU A 52 20.27 24.52 -0.05
N GLU A 53 21.48 24.30 -0.57
CA GLU A 53 21.90 23.03 -1.17
C GLU A 53 21.90 21.88 -0.16
N VAL A 54 22.26 22.17 1.09
CA VAL A 54 22.24 21.19 2.18
C VAL A 54 20.80 20.87 2.57
N LEU A 55 19.94 21.90 2.62
CA LEU A 55 18.51 21.71 2.91
C LEU A 55 17.82 20.94 1.80
N GLU A 56 18.08 21.23 0.52
CA GLU A 56 17.55 20.48 -0.61
C GLU A 56 18.01 19.02 -0.57
N TYR A 57 19.28 18.77 -0.26
CA TYR A 57 19.80 17.41 -0.08
C TYR A 57 19.06 16.66 1.04
N ILE A 58 18.88 17.29 2.21
CA ILE A 58 18.12 16.69 3.32
C ILE A 58 16.67 16.41 2.91
N LEU A 59 16.01 17.39 2.28
CA LEU A 59 14.61 17.28 1.83
C LEU A 59 14.43 16.24 0.72
N SER A 60 15.50 15.94 -0.05
CA SER A 60 15.47 14.89 -1.08
C SER A 60 15.33 13.48 -0.51
N PHE A 61 15.64 13.27 0.78
CA PHE A 61 15.42 11.98 1.45
C PHE A 61 13.98 11.76 1.91
N LEU A 62 13.19 12.83 2.00
CA LEU A 62 11.78 12.73 2.34
C LEU A 62 11.01 12.09 1.20
N SER A 63 9.99 11.32 1.56
CA SER A 63 9.04 10.73 0.63
C SER A 63 8.33 11.83 -0.19
N PRO A 64 8.27 11.69 -1.54
CA PRO A 64 7.64 12.68 -2.41
C PRO A 64 6.11 12.76 -2.25
N TYR A 65 5.54 11.88 -1.45
CA TYR A 65 4.12 11.75 -1.20
C TYR A 65 3.68 12.67 -0.05
N GLN A 66 3.43 12.16 1.16
CA GLN A 66 2.93 12.90 2.32
C GLN A 66 4.01 13.76 2.99
N GLU A 67 5.26 13.29 3.05
CA GLU A 67 6.32 13.98 3.78
C GLU A 67 6.70 15.31 3.09
N HIS A 68 6.84 15.33 1.76
CA HIS A 68 7.02 16.57 0.99
C HIS A 68 5.85 17.54 1.19
N LYS A 69 4.60 17.05 1.13
CA LYS A 69 3.42 17.91 1.38
C LYS A 69 3.47 18.54 2.76
N THR A 70 3.80 17.76 3.79
CA THR A 70 3.85 18.22 5.18
C THR A 70 5.01 19.19 5.42
N ALA A 71 6.20 18.87 4.91
CA ALA A 71 7.38 19.70 5.02
C ALA A 71 7.21 21.06 4.30
N ALA A 72 6.47 21.09 3.19
CA ALA A 72 6.17 22.32 2.46
C ALA A 72 5.27 23.31 3.23
N LEU A 73 4.61 22.86 4.30
CA LEU A 73 3.78 23.70 5.17
C LEU A 73 4.57 24.40 6.28
N VAL A 74 5.82 24.02 6.52
CA VAL A 74 6.64 24.54 7.63
C VAL A 74 6.90 26.04 7.48
N CYS A 75 7.46 26.46 6.34
CA CYS A 75 7.68 27.87 6.04
C CYS A 75 7.86 28.10 4.52
N LYS A 76 7.90 29.38 4.11
CA LYS A 76 8.07 29.77 2.70
C LYS A 76 9.37 29.25 2.08
N GLN A 77 10.45 29.15 2.86
CA GLN A 77 11.73 28.63 2.38
C GLN A 77 11.60 27.14 2.04
N TRP A 78 11.08 26.34 2.97
CA TRP A 78 10.86 24.90 2.79
C TRP A 78 9.95 24.59 1.60
N TYR A 79 8.87 25.37 1.44
CA TYR A 79 8.00 25.27 0.27
C TYR A 79 8.76 25.44 -1.06
N ARG A 80 9.65 26.43 -1.15
CA ARG A 80 10.45 26.67 -2.37
C ARG A 80 11.45 25.54 -2.61
N LEU A 81 12.17 25.10 -1.57
CA LEU A 81 13.16 24.04 -1.67
C LEU A 81 12.52 22.71 -2.10
N ILE A 82 11.37 22.34 -1.53
CA ILE A 82 10.65 21.12 -1.91
C ILE A 82 10.18 21.17 -3.37
N LYS A 83 9.72 22.33 -3.84
CA LYS A 83 9.44 22.51 -5.27
C LYS A 83 10.68 22.36 -6.13
N GLY A 84 11.82 22.89 -5.68
CA GLY A 84 13.12 22.73 -6.33
C GLY A 84 13.53 21.26 -6.44
N VAL A 85 13.49 20.53 -5.33
CA VAL A 85 13.75 19.09 -5.25
C VAL A 85 12.83 18.31 -6.19
N ALA A 86 11.52 18.54 -6.13
CA ALA A 86 10.56 17.84 -7.00
C ALA A 86 10.82 18.12 -8.50
N HIS A 87 11.14 19.37 -8.85
CA HIS A 87 11.50 19.76 -10.21
C HIS A 87 12.79 19.09 -10.67
N GLN A 88 13.83 19.06 -9.83
CA GLN A 88 15.10 18.41 -10.14
C GLN A 88 14.92 16.89 -10.32
N CYS A 89 14.13 16.24 -9.46
CA CYS A 89 13.80 14.82 -9.59
C CYS A 89 13.07 14.54 -10.92
N TYR A 90 12.08 15.36 -11.30
CA TYR A 90 11.36 15.21 -12.56
C TYR A 90 12.28 15.36 -13.77
N HIS A 91 13.08 16.43 -13.82
CA HIS A 91 14.02 16.65 -14.93
C HIS A 91 15.11 15.59 -14.99
N GLY A 92 15.63 15.16 -13.83
CA GLY A 92 16.57 14.05 -13.74
C GLY A 92 15.99 12.75 -14.29
N PHE A 93 14.73 12.44 -13.96
CA PHE A 93 14.03 11.28 -14.51
C PHE A 93 13.87 11.37 -16.03
N ILE A 94 13.36 12.50 -16.56
CA ILE A 94 13.19 12.67 -18.01
C ILE A 94 14.52 12.54 -18.76
N LYS A 95 15.59 13.14 -18.23
CA LYS A 95 16.94 13.02 -18.79
C LYS A 95 17.41 11.57 -18.77
N ALA A 96 17.26 10.86 -17.66
CA ALA A 96 17.63 9.45 -17.55
C ALA A 96 16.84 8.56 -18.54
N VAL A 97 15.56 8.85 -18.77
CA VAL A 97 14.74 8.15 -19.79
C VAL A 97 15.29 8.42 -21.20
N GLN A 98 15.62 9.68 -21.53
CA GLN A 98 16.16 10.06 -22.84
C GLN A 98 17.53 9.45 -23.12
N GLU A 99 18.38 9.39 -22.09
CA GLU A 99 19.74 8.83 -22.18
C GLU A 99 19.76 7.30 -22.03
N GLY A 100 18.63 6.67 -21.71
CA GLY A 100 18.54 5.23 -21.45
C GLY A 100 19.23 4.77 -20.15
N ASN A 101 19.45 5.67 -19.21
CA ASN A 101 20.10 5.41 -17.93
C ASN A 101 19.10 5.17 -16.78
N ILE A 102 18.12 4.30 -17.01
CA ILE A 102 17.16 3.89 -15.98
C ILE A 102 17.70 2.62 -15.32
N GLN A 103 17.85 2.68 -14.00
CA GLN A 103 18.30 1.54 -13.19
C GLN A 103 17.14 1.01 -12.36
N TRP A 104 17.03 -0.32 -12.27
CA TRP A 104 16.07 -0.99 -11.41
C TRP A 104 16.78 -1.54 -10.19
N GLU A 105 16.24 -1.27 -9.01
CA GLU A 105 16.75 -1.79 -7.75
C GLU A 105 15.67 -2.63 -7.08
N SER A 106 16.03 -3.85 -6.68
CA SER A 106 15.16 -4.67 -5.84
C SER A 106 15.30 -4.19 -4.40
N ARG A 107 14.25 -3.56 -3.87
CA ARG A 107 14.21 -3.19 -2.46
C ARG A 107 13.47 -4.24 -1.66
N THR A 108 14.20 -4.89 -0.76
CA THR A 108 13.63 -5.75 0.27
C THR A 108 13.49 -4.91 1.53
N TYR A 109 12.26 -4.54 1.90
CA TYR A 109 12.04 -3.83 3.15
C TYR A 109 12.20 -4.84 4.31
N PRO A 110 13.08 -4.58 5.28
CA PRO A 110 13.27 -5.45 6.43
C PRO A 110 12.07 -5.29 7.38
N TYR A 111 10.93 -5.86 7.01
CA TYR A 111 9.70 -5.74 7.80
C TYR A 111 9.40 -7.06 8.52
N PRO A 112 9.03 -7.04 9.81
CA PRO A 112 8.53 -8.21 10.54
C PRO A 112 7.08 -8.59 10.16
N GLY A 113 6.47 -7.90 9.19
CA GLY A 113 5.09 -8.11 8.74
C GLY A 113 4.98 -9.19 7.67
N THR A 114 3.80 -9.81 7.54
CA THR A 114 3.57 -10.84 6.53
C THR A 114 3.56 -10.21 5.13
N PRO A 115 4.54 -10.52 4.26
CA PRO A 115 4.55 -10.01 2.90
C PRO A 115 3.32 -10.51 2.14
N ILE A 116 2.85 -9.73 1.17
CA ILE A 116 1.81 -10.19 0.25
C ILE A 116 2.26 -11.50 -0.42
N THR A 117 1.41 -12.52 -0.36
CA THR A 117 1.72 -13.83 -0.96
C THR A 117 1.97 -13.70 -2.46
N GLN A 118 2.97 -14.43 -2.97
CA GLN A 118 3.26 -14.51 -4.40
C GLN A 118 2.01 -14.88 -5.20
N ARG A 119 1.73 -14.09 -6.24
CA ARG A 119 0.50 -14.17 -7.01
C ARG A 119 0.70 -13.58 -8.40
N PHE A 120 -0.07 -14.04 -9.37
CA PHE A 120 -0.13 -13.45 -10.71
C PHE A 120 -1.57 -13.07 -11.06
N SER A 121 -1.74 -12.27 -12.12
CA SER A 121 -3.05 -11.78 -12.57
C SER A 121 -3.88 -11.07 -11.48
N HIS A 122 -3.22 -10.43 -10.51
CA HIS A 122 -3.88 -9.56 -9.54
C HIS A 122 -4.25 -8.23 -10.20
N SER A 123 -5.27 -7.58 -9.69
CA SER A 123 -5.66 -6.24 -10.13
C SER A 123 -4.98 -5.21 -9.23
N ALA A 124 -4.51 -4.09 -9.80
CA ALA A 124 -3.88 -3.04 -9.02
C ALA A 124 -4.25 -1.64 -9.51
N CYS A 125 -4.31 -0.68 -8.59
CA CYS A 125 -4.49 0.73 -8.91
C CYS A 125 -3.78 1.63 -7.90
N TYR A 126 -3.48 2.86 -8.30
CA TYR A 126 -2.98 3.90 -7.41
C TYR A 126 -4.12 4.80 -6.95
N TYR A 127 -4.23 5.03 -5.64
CA TYR A 127 -5.23 5.88 -5.02
C TYR A 127 -4.58 7.12 -4.41
N ASP A 128 -4.83 8.28 -5.01
CA ASP A 128 -4.09 9.50 -4.69
C ASP A 128 -4.42 10.06 -3.29
N ALA A 129 -5.67 9.97 -2.83
CA ALA A 129 -6.07 10.63 -1.57
C ALA A 129 -5.29 10.15 -0.33
N ASN A 130 -4.78 8.91 -0.34
CA ASN A 130 -3.87 8.41 0.70
C ASN A 130 -2.52 7.91 0.15
N GLN A 131 -2.17 8.30 -1.09
CA GLN A 131 -0.89 8.00 -1.74
C GLN A 131 -0.50 6.51 -1.64
N SER A 132 -1.47 5.62 -1.92
CA SER A 132 -1.27 4.18 -1.75
C SER A 132 -1.59 3.40 -3.01
N MET A 133 -0.86 2.32 -3.23
CA MET A 133 -1.19 1.32 -4.25
C MET A 133 -2.08 0.23 -3.64
N TYR A 134 -3.21 -0.06 -4.26
CA TYR A 134 -4.08 -1.16 -3.88
C TYR A 134 -3.88 -2.35 -4.80
N VAL A 135 -3.87 -3.55 -4.23
CA VAL A 135 -3.78 -4.83 -4.94
C VAL A 135 -4.92 -5.72 -4.48
N PHE A 136 -5.71 -6.23 -5.42
CA PHE A 136 -6.82 -7.14 -5.15
C PHE A 136 -6.64 -8.46 -5.88
N GLY A 137 -6.90 -9.56 -5.16
CA GLY A 137 -7.05 -10.89 -5.73
C GLY A 137 -5.80 -11.41 -6.43
N GLY A 138 -5.97 -12.01 -7.61
CA GLY A 138 -4.94 -12.81 -8.29
C GLY A 138 -4.98 -14.26 -7.87
N CYS A 139 -4.03 -15.07 -8.33
CA CYS A 139 -3.96 -16.48 -7.98
C CYS A 139 -2.54 -17.00 -7.79
N THR A 140 -2.42 -18.11 -7.05
CA THR A 140 -1.15 -18.80 -6.81
C THR A 140 -0.62 -19.45 -8.08
N GLN A 141 0.70 -19.51 -8.24
CA GLN A 141 1.33 -20.32 -9.29
C GLN A 141 1.38 -21.80 -8.87
N SER A 142 0.21 -22.42 -8.73
CA SER A 142 0.06 -23.84 -8.33
C SER A 142 -0.83 -24.57 -9.33
N SER A 143 -0.86 -25.91 -9.28
CA SER A 143 -1.67 -26.73 -10.19
C SER A 143 -3.15 -26.34 -10.20
N CYS A 144 -3.69 -25.84 -9.07
CA CYS A 144 -5.08 -25.39 -8.97
C CYS A 144 -5.29 -23.90 -9.28
N ASN A 145 -4.24 -23.07 -9.37
CA ASN A 145 -4.33 -21.59 -9.40
C ASN A 145 -5.36 -21.07 -8.38
N ALA A 146 -5.16 -21.37 -7.10
CA ALA A 146 -6.06 -20.91 -6.04
C ALA A 146 -6.16 -19.38 -6.09
N ALA A 147 -7.37 -18.88 -6.34
CA ALA A 147 -7.62 -17.46 -6.44
C ALA A 147 -7.76 -16.84 -5.05
N PHE A 148 -7.34 -15.59 -4.92
CA PHE A 148 -7.49 -14.80 -3.72
C PHE A 148 -8.64 -13.80 -3.88
N ASN A 149 -9.26 -13.41 -2.76
CA ASN A 149 -10.14 -12.24 -2.67
C ASN A 149 -9.57 -11.16 -1.74
N ASP A 150 -8.38 -11.34 -1.17
CA ASP A 150 -7.82 -10.34 -0.27
C ASP A 150 -7.51 -9.02 -0.98
N LEU A 151 -7.72 -7.93 -0.24
CA LEU A 151 -7.26 -6.60 -0.61
C LEU A 151 -6.00 -6.30 0.20
N TRP A 152 -5.00 -5.75 -0.48
CA TRP A 152 -3.77 -5.25 0.13
C TRP A 152 -3.55 -3.81 -0.31
N ARG A 153 -2.94 -3.02 0.58
CA ARG A 153 -2.56 -1.64 0.32
C ARG A 153 -1.08 -1.49 0.65
N LEU A 154 -0.30 -1.00 -0.30
CA LEU A 154 1.05 -0.50 -0.07
C LEU A 154 0.98 1.01 0.17
N ASP A 155 1.23 1.45 1.40
CA ASP A 155 1.41 2.87 1.69
C ASP A 155 2.76 3.31 1.12
N LEU A 156 2.76 4.25 0.18
CA LEU A 156 4.00 4.67 -0.49
C LEU A 156 4.85 5.62 0.38
N ASN A 157 4.29 6.13 1.48
CA ASN A 157 5.02 6.93 2.46
C ASN A 157 5.93 6.04 3.30
N SER A 158 5.31 5.14 4.07
CA SER A 158 6.02 4.22 4.97
C SER A 158 6.64 3.03 4.22
N LYS A 159 6.18 2.76 2.99
CA LYS A 159 6.55 1.60 2.17
C LYS A 159 6.10 0.28 2.80
N GLU A 160 4.97 0.33 3.49
CA GLU A 160 4.43 -0.80 4.25
C GLU A 160 3.22 -1.43 3.57
N TRP A 161 3.20 -2.75 3.56
CA TRP A 161 2.03 -3.52 3.16
C TRP A 161 1.06 -3.65 4.33
N ILE A 162 -0.17 -3.22 4.11
CA ILE A 162 -1.28 -3.26 5.06
C ILE A 162 -2.38 -4.09 4.42
N ARG A 163 -2.98 -5.01 5.18
CA ARG A 163 -4.16 -5.77 4.76
C ARG A 163 -5.42 -5.12 5.36
N PRO A 164 -6.22 -4.35 4.60
CA PRO A 164 -7.48 -3.83 5.10
C PRO A 164 -8.46 -4.98 5.32
N LEU A 165 -8.90 -5.17 6.56
CA LEU A 165 -9.96 -6.13 6.90
C LEU A 165 -11.32 -5.46 6.67
N ALA A 166 -11.71 -5.35 5.41
CA ALA A 166 -12.92 -4.65 5.00
C ALA A 166 -14.18 -5.49 5.24
N SER A 167 -15.29 -4.81 5.50
CA SER A 167 -16.63 -5.41 5.66
C SER A 167 -17.50 -5.17 4.42
N GLY A 168 -18.69 -5.77 4.39
CA GLY A 168 -19.70 -5.54 3.34
C GLY A 168 -19.82 -6.66 2.31
N SER A 169 -20.30 -6.33 1.12
CA SER A 169 -20.51 -7.27 0.01
C SER A 169 -19.19 -7.54 -0.68
N TYR A 170 -18.41 -8.45 -0.09
CA TYR A 170 -17.04 -8.70 -0.47
C TYR A 170 -16.94 -9.51 -1.78
N PRO A 171 -16.04 -9.19 -2.73
CA PRO A 171 -15.98 -9.90 -3.99
C PRO A 171 -15.52 -11.36 -3.83
N SER A 172 -16.00 -12.23 -4.71
CA SER A 172 -15.52 -13.61 -4.79
C SER A 172 -14.02 -13.68 -5.12
N PRO A 173 -13.30 -14.75 -4.73
CA PRO A 173 -11.90 -14.93 -5.15
C PRO A 173 -11.77 -14.96 -6.66
N LYS A 174 -10.88 -14.11 -7.21
CA LYS A 174 -10.74 -13.95 -8.66
C LYS A 174 -9.36 -13.43 -9.09
N ALA A 175 -9.01 -13.76 -10.31
CA ALA A 175 -7.84 -13.29 -11.03
C ALA A 175 -8.27 -12.64 -12.36
N GLY A 176 -7.40 -11.83 -12.96
CA GLY A 176 -7.64 -11.21 -14.28
C GLY A 176 -8.83 -10.24 -14.32
N ALA A 177 -9.24 -9.70 -13.17
CA ALA A 177 -10.18 -8.58 -13.10
C ALA A 177 -9.44 -7.26 -13.39
N THR A 178 -10.18 -6.20 -13.64
CA THR A 178 -9.64 -4.83 -13.65
C THR A 178 -10.04 -4.07 -12.40
N LEU A 179 -9.16 -3.20 -11.93
CA LEU A 179 -9.36 -2.34 -10.76
C LEU A 179 -9.01 -0.90 -11.17
N VAL A 180 -9.99 -0.01 -11.16
CA VAL A 180 -9.81 1.41 -11.53
C VAL A 180 -10.28 2.32 -10.41
N VAL A 181 -9.77 3.55 -10.38
CA VAL A 181 -10.22 4.56 -9.42
C VAL A 181 -11.24 5.48 -10.08
N TYR A 182 -12.34 5.75 -9.38
CA TYR A 182 -13.34 6.74 -9.75
C TYR A 182 -13.75 7.53 -8.51
N LYS A 183 -13.49 8.84 -8.51
CA LYS A 183 -13.66 9.71 -7.34
C LYS A 183 -12.96 9.05 -6.12
N ASP A 184 -13.68 8.82 -5.02
CA ASP A 184 -13.14 8.19 -3.79
C ASP A 184 -13.38 6.67 -3.72
N LEU A 185 -13.65 6.02 -4.84
CA LEU A 185 -13.95 4.59 -4.92
C LEU A 185 -12.96 3.85 -5.81
N LEU A 186 -12.66 2.61 -5.43
CA LEU A 186 -12.02 1.65 -6.30
C LEU A 186 -13.11 0.76 -6.91
N VAL A 187 -13.16 0.68 -8.23
CA VAL A 187 -14.14 -0.10 -8.99
C VAL A 187 -13.45 -1.33 -9.54
N LEU A 188 -13.88 -2.50 -9.07
CA LEU A 188 -13.43 -3.81 -9.50
C LEU A 188 -14.47 -4.43 -10.45
N PHE A 189 -14.04 -4.88 -11.63
CA PHE A 189 -14.94 -5.48 -12.60
C PHE A 189 -14.38 -6.79 -13.19
N GLY A 190 -15.28 -7.76 -13.34
CA GLY A 190 -15.05 -9.04 -14.00
C GLY A 190 -14.07 -9.95 -13.27
N GLY A 191 -13.26 -10.68 -14.04
CA GLY A 191 -12.29 -11.66 -13.55
C GLY A 191 -12.77 -13.09 -13.71
N TRP A 192 -11.92 -14.03 -13.33
CA TRP A 192 -12.19 -15.46 -13.40
C TRP A 192 -11.65 -16.17 -12.16
N THR A 193 -12.18 -17.35 -11.89
CA THR A 193 -11.65 -18.25 -10.87
C THR A 193 -11.73 -19.68 -11.34
N ARG A 194 -10.77 -20.50 -10.89
CA ARG A 194 -10.88 -21.94 -11.03
C ARG A 194 -11.69 -22.49 -9.87
N PRO A 195 -12.72 -23.31 -10.17
CA PRO A 195 -13.47 -23.99 -9.12
C PRO A 195 -12.56 -24.97 -8.36
N SER A 196 -13.07 -25.46 -7.23
CA SER A 196 -12.45 -26.56 -6.48
C SER A 196 -12.11 -27.72 -7.43
N PRO A 197 -10.95 -28.40 -7.25
CA PRO A 197 -10.59 -29.59 -8.02
C PRO A 197 -11.62 -30.72 -7.95
N TYR A 198 -12.52 -30.67 -6.96
CA TYR A 198 -13.57 -31.64 -6.74
C TYR A 198 -14.97 -30.99 -6.64
N PRO A 199 -15.99 -31.58 -7.29
CA PRO A 199 -15.92 -32.65 -8.29
C PRO A 199 -15.09 -32.29 -9.53
N LEU A 200 -14.47 -33.30 -10.16
CA LEU A 200 -13.61 -33.14 -11.33
C LEU A 200 -14.38 -32.55 -12.52
N HIS A 201 -13.68 -31.82 -13.40
CA HIS A 201 -14.20 -31.21 -14.64
C HIS A 201 -15.17 -30.03 -14.46
N GLN A 202 -15.14 -29.34 -13.33
CA GLN A 202 -15.88 -28.08 -13.24
C GLN A 202 -15.27 -27.01 -14.16
N PRO A 203 -16.09 -26.30 -14.94
CA PRO A 203 -15.60 -25.25 -15.83
C PRO A 203 -15.10 -24.04 -15.03
N GLU A 204 -14.17 -23.31 -15.63
CA GLU A 204 -13.74 -22.01 -15.10
C GLU A 204 -14.94 -21.07 -14.97
N ARG A 205 -15.04 -20.35 -13.84
CA ARG A 205 -16.10 -19.38 -13.60
C ARG A 205 -15.58 -18.00 -13.92
N PHE A 206 -16.21 -17.35 -14.89
CA PHE A 206 -16.01 -15.94 -15.20
C PHE A 206 -17.03 -15.10 -14.45
N PHE A 207 -16.70 -13.84 -14.19
CA PHE A 207 -17.57 -12.89 -13.49
C PHE A 207 -17.87 -11.68 -14.38
N ASP A 208 -19.04 -11.11 -14.19
CA ASP A 208 -19.55 -9.82 -14.72
C ASP A 208 -19.94 -8.86 -13.57
N GLU A 209 -19.65 -9.25 -12.33
CA GLU A 209 -19.97 -8.47 -11.14
C GLU A 209 -19.13 -7.20 -11.06
N ILE A 210 -19.77 -6.09 -10.68
CA ILE A 210 -19.10 -4.85 -10.31
C ILE A 210 -19.07 -4.75 -8.78
N HIS A 211 -17.90 -4.51 -8.23
CA HIS A 211 -17.73 -4.22 -6.82
C HIS A 211 -17.03 -2.88 -6.62
N THR A 212 -17.49 -2.09 -5.67
CA THR A 212 -16.81 -0.85 -5.27
C THR A 212 -16.25 -0.98 -3.87
N TYR A 213 -14.99 -0.60 -3.69
CA TYR A 213 -14.38 -0.45 -2.38
C TYR A 213 -14.24 1.02 -2.03
N SER A 214 -14.68 1.39 -0.83
CA SER A 214 -14.48 2.73 -0.26
C SER A 214 -13.33 2.70 0.75
N PRO A 215 -12.15 3.27 0.43
CA PRO A 215 -11.02 3.35 1.36
C PRO A 215 -11.33 4.04 2.68
N SER A 216 -12.13 5.11 2.65
CA SER A 216 -12.48 5.90 3.84
C SER A 216 -13.41 5.13 4.78
N LYS A 217 -14.29 4.30 4.25
CA LYS A 217 -15.24 3.48 5.03
C LYS A 217 -14.74 2.07 5.31
N ASN A 218 -13.65 1.64 4.68
CA ASN A 218 -13.17 0.26 4.69
C ASN A 218 -14.30 -0.75 4.39
N TRP A 219 -15.05 -0.48 3.32
CA TRP A 219 -16.30 -1.19 3.01
C TRP A 219 -16.41 -1.54 1.52
N TRP A 220 -16.82 -2.77 1.25
CA TRP A 220 -17.15 -3.27 -0.09
C TRP A 220 -18.66 -3.22 -0.35
N ASN A 221 -19.02 -2.79 -1.55
CA ASN A 221 -20.38 -2.82 -2.04
C ASN A 221 -20.45 -3.57 -3.37
N CYS A 222 -21.51 -4.34 -3.57
CA CYS A 222 -21.80 -5.00 -4.85
C CYS A 222 -22.81 -4.14 -5.61
N ILE A 223 -22.47 -3.78 -6.84
CA ILE A 223 -23.34 -3.00 -7.70
C ILE A 223 -24.07 -3.97 -8.64
N VAL A 224 -25.39 -3.99 -8.50
CA VAL A 224 -26.26 -4.76 -9.40
C VAL A 224 -26.53 -3.89 -10.63
N THR A 225 -26.19 -4.42 -11.80
CA THR A 225 -26.45 -3.76 -13.08
C THR A 225 -27.20 -4.72 -14.01
N THR A 226 -27.91 -4.17 -14.99
CA THR A 226 -28.63 -4.94 -16.02
C THR A 226 -28.03 -4.65 -17.39
N HIS A 227 -28.10 -5.62 -18.31
CA HIS A 227 -27.64 -5.47 -19.70
C HIS A 227 -26.15 -5.11 -19.84
N GLY A 228 -25.32 -5.63 -18.93
CA GLY A 228 -23.87 -5.47 -18.99
C GLY A 228 -23.17 -6.41 -19.98
N PRO A 229 -21.84 -6.26 -20.12
CA PRO A 229 -21.00 -7.24 -20.79
C PRO A 229 -21.22 -8.66 -20.25
N PRO A 230 -21.00 -9.70 -21.08
CA PRO A 230 -20.94 -11.06 -20.58
C PRO A 230 -19.79 -11.23 -19.56
N PRO A 231 -19.85 -12.27 -18.70
CA PRO A 231 -18.75 -12.59 -17.79
C PRO A 231 -17.41 -12.70 -18.52
N MET A 232 -16.39 -11.98 -18.03
CA MET A 232 -15.13 -11.83 -18.75
C MET A 232 -13.93 -11.63 -17.83
N ALA A 233 -12.74 -11.97 -18.34
CA ALA A 233 -11.47 -11.72 -17.64
C ALA A 233 -10.33 -11.37 -18.60
N GLY A 234 -9.27 -10.76 -18.09
CA GLY A 234 -8.16 -10.28 -18.90
C GLY A 234 -8.56 -9.18 -19.88
N HIS A 235 -9.70 -8.53 -19.67
CA HIS A 235 -10.08 -7.31 -20.36
C HIS A 235 -9.22 -6.15 -19.84
N SER A 236 -9.20 -5.05 -20.59
CA SER A 236 -8.61 -3.80 -20.14
C SER A 236 -9.71 -2.81 -19.77
N SER A 237 -9.43 -1.91 -18.84
CA SER A 237 -10.34 -0.82 -18.52
C SER A 237 -9.61 0.47 -18.18
N CYS A 238 -10.20 1.60 -18.52
CA CYS A 238 -9.81 2.91 -18.02
C CYS A 238 -11.04 3.76 -17.70
N VAL A 239 -10.85 4.83 -16.93
CA VAL A 239 -11.89 5.80 -16.63
C VAL A 239 -11.59 7.08 -17.41
N ILE A 240 -12.61 7.61 -18.09
CA ILE A 240 -12.60 8.91 -18.76
C ILE A 240 -13.83 9.66 -18.24
N ASP A 241 -13.59 10.78 -17.56
CA ASP A 241 -14.63 11.52 -16.84
C ASP A 241 -15.45 10.58 -15.92
N ASP A 242 -16.76 10.50 -16.14
CA ASP A 242 -17.69 9.65 -15.38
C ASP A 242 -17.97 8.30 -16.06
N LYS A 243 -17.08 7.84 -16.95
CA LYS A 243 -17.28 6.62 -17.75
C LYS A 243 -16.11 5.66 -17.62
N MET A 244 -16.40 4.43 -17.23
CA MET A 244 -15.44 3.33 -17.32
C MET A 244 -15.59 2.65 -18.68
N ILE A 245 -14.51 2.69 -19.46
CA ILE A 245 -14.41 2.02 -20.76
C ILE A 245 -13.80 0.65 -20.53
N VAL A 246 -14.46 -0.40 -20.99
CA VAL A 246 -13.99 -1.79 -20.93
C VAL A 246 -13.81 -2.30 -22.35
N PHE A 247 -12.67 -2.93 -22.63
CA PHE A 247 -12.36 -3.47 -23.96
C PHE A 247 -11.84 -4.90 -23.92
N GLY A 248 -12.39 -5.72 -24.80
CA GLY A 248 -11.95 -7.08 -25.09
C GLY A 248 -12.07 -8.04 -23.90
N GLY A 249 -11.08 -8.92 -23.75
CA GLY A 249 -11.04 -9.95 -22.71
C GLY A 249 -11.48 -11.34 -23.19
N SER A 250 -11.20 -12.33 -22.36
CA SER A 250 -11.64 -13.72 -22.51
C SER A 250 -13.06 -13.88 -21.99
N LEU A 251 -13.91 -14.53 -22.78
CA LEU A 251 -15.29 -14.92 -22.42
C LEU A 251 -15.37 -16.39 -21.98
N GLY A 252 -14.22 -17.03 -21.73
CA GLY A 252 -14.12 -18.48 -21.51
C GLY A 252 -14.09 -19.26 -22.83
N SER A 253 -13.89 -20.58 -22.73
CA SER A 253 -13.92 -21.52 -23.88
C SER A 253 -13.07 -21.10 -25.09
N ARG A 254 -11.92 -20.43 -24.84
CA ARG A 254 -11.01 -19.86 -25.86
C ARG A 254 -11.62 -18.74 -26.73
N GLN A 255 -12.77 -18.19 -26.35
CA GLN A 255 -13.37 -17.04 -27.01
C GLN A 255 -12.78 -15.74 -26.45
N MET A 256 -12.29 -14.88 -27.34
CA MET A 256 -11.86 -13.52 -27.02
C MET A 256 -12.86 -12.53 -27.59
N SER A 257 -12.99 -11.37 -26.94
CA SER A 257 -13.81 -10.26 -27.40
C SER A 257 -12.93 -9.13 -27.97
N ASN A 258 -13.50 -8.35 -28.89
CA ASN A 258 -13.05 -7.02 -29.27
C ASN A 258 -14.16 -5.97 -29.03
N ASP A 259 -15.19 -6.33 -28.28
CA ASP A 259 -16.25 -5.39 -27.92
C ASP A 259 -15.73 -4.29 -27.00
N VAL A 260 -16.33 -3.11 -27.14
CA VAL A 260 -16.21 -2.02 -26.18
C VAL A 260 -17.52 -1.92 -25.41
N TRP A 261 -17.40 -1.86 -24.09
CA TRP A 261 -18.48 -1.60 -23.17
C TRP A 261 -18.18 -0.33 -22.39
N VAL A 262 -19.21 0.46 -22.12
CA VAL A 262 -19.10 1.71 -21.37
C VAL A 262 -20.05 1.66 -20.19
N LEU A 263 -19.49 1.71 -18.98
CA LEU A 263 -20.25 1.86 -17.75
C LEU A 263 -20.29 3.35 -17.39
N ASP A 264 -21.49 3.90 -17.32
CA ASP A 264 -21.71 5.18 -16.67
C ASP A 264 -21.57 4.99 -15.16
N LEU A 265 -20.59 5.65 -14.54
CA LEU A 265 -20.22 5.45 -13.14
C LEU A 265 -21.10 6.26 -12.17
N GLU A 266 -21.90 7.20 -12.67
CA GLU A 266 -22.89 7.91 -11.86
C GLU A 266 -24.21 7.13 -11.83
N GLN A 267 -24.63 6.60 -12.97
CA GLN A 267 -25.88 5.86 -13.11
C GLN A 267 -25.74 4.36 -12.88
N TRP A 268 -24.50 3.85 -12.85
CA TRP A 268 -24.19 2.41 -12.86
C TRP A 268 -24.88 1.65 -14.00
N ALA A 269 -24.91 2.27 -15.18
CA ALA A 269 -25.61 1.77 -16.34
C ALA A 269 -24.64 1.43 -17.48
N TRP A 270 -24.77 0.22 -18.03
CA TRP A 270 -23.97 -0.21 -19.17
C TRP A 270 -24.55 0.27 -20.49
N SER A 271 -23.66 0.54 -21.43
CA SER A 271 -23.99 0.73 -22.84
C SER A 271 -22.92 0.09 -23.72
N LYS A 272 -23.34 -0.38 -24.90
CA LYS A 272 -22.46 -0.90 -25.94
C LYS A 272 -22.47 0.09 -27.12
N PRO A 273 -21.49 1.01 -27.22
CA PRO A 273 -21.48 1.98 -28.30
C PRO A 273 -21.24 1.31 -29.65
N ASN A 274 -21.85 1.88 -30.70
CA ASN A 274 -21.55 1.50 -32.08
C ASN A 274 -20.23 2.15 -32.49
N ILE A 275 -19.20 1.34 -32.73
CA ILE A 275 -17.89 1.81 -33.15
C ILE A 275 -17.76 1.63 -34.66
N SER A 276 -17.49 2.73 -35.36
CA SER A 276 -17.22 2.75 -36.80
C SER A 276 -15.72 2.68 -37.09
N GLY A 277 -15.35 2.08 -38.22
CA GLY A 277 -13.96 2.00 -38.68
C GLY A 277 -13.28 0.67 -38.33
N PRO A 278 -11.96 0.55 -38.57
CA PRO A 278 -11.23 -0.68 -38.31
C PRO A 278 -11.15 -0.98 -36.81
N SER A 279 -11.70 -2.12 -36.39
CA SER A 279 -11.60 -2.60 -35.02
C SER A 279 -10.36 -3.49 -34.83
N PRO A 280 -9.68 -3.43 -33.68
CA PRO A 280 -8.64 -4.41 -33.37
C PRO A 280 -9.21 -5.84 -33.34
N HIS A 281 -8.35 -6.83 -33.65
CA HIS A 281 -8.69 -8.24 -33.45
C HIS A 281 -9.04 -8.54 -31.98
N PRO A 282 -9.96 -9.50 -31.72
CA PRO A 282 -10.27 -9.97 -30.38
C PRO A 282 -9.03 -10.35 -29.59
N ARG A 283 -8.95 -9.88 -28.34
CA ARG A 283 -7.74 -10.02 -27.51
C ARG A 283 -8.05 -9.93 -26.01
N GLY A 284 -7.14 -10.48 -25.21
CA GLY A 284 -7.10 -10.35 -23.76
C GLY A 284 -5.64 -10.21 -23.28
N GLY A 285 -5.44 -9.70 -22.07
CA GLY A 285 -4.12 -9.46 -21.48
C GLY A 285 -3.42 -8.17 -21.95
N GLN A 286 -4.13 -7.32 -22.70
CA GLN A 286 -3.63 -6.01 -23.11
C GLN A 286 -3.74 -4.97 -21.98
N SER A 287 -2.99 -3.87 -22.12
CA SER A 287 -3.18 -2.66 -21.31
C SER A 287 -3.94 -1.58 -22.09
N GLN A 288 -4.67 -0.75 -21.36
CA GLN A 288 -5.35 0.44 -21.87
C GLN A 288 -4.96 1.60 -20.96
N VAL A 289 -4.45 2.68 -21.54
CA VAL A 289 -3.96 3.84 -20.80
C VAL A 289 -4.60 5.08 -21.38
N LEU A 290 -5.19 5.91 -20.52
CA LEU A 290 -5.67 7.24 -20.91
C LEU A 290 -4.46 8.16 -21.11
N ARG A 291 -4.40 8.81 -22.27
CA ARG A 291 -3.40 9.85 -22.55
C ARG A 291 -4.09 11.21 -22.39
N ASN A 292 -3.70 11.93 -21.35
CA ASN A 292 -4.06 13.34 -21.16
C ASN A 292 -3.21 14.25 -22.04
#